data_AF-D8IDY6-F1
#
_entry.id   AF-D8IDY6-F1
#
_cell.length_a   1.000
_cell.length_b   1.000
_cell.length_c   1.000
_cell.angle_alpha   90.00
_cell.angle_beta   90.00
_cell.angle_gamma   90.00
#
_symmetry.space_group_name_H-M   'P 1'
#
loop_
_entity.id
_entity.type
_entity.pdbx_description
1 polymer ?
#
loop_
_entity_poly.entity_id
_entity_poly.type
_entity_poly.pdbx_seq_one_letter_code
_entity_poly.pdbx_strand_id
1 'polypeptide(L)'
;MEEKMNKTIEAFKDDIHSSLKLKEKILLNIESKTEKEMILNQVELYFNFEKENIELVYFVLDSNYPNVIIDFKELKDIINSVR
;
A
#
# COMPACT_ATOMS: atom_id res chain seq x y z
N MET A 1 1.49 22.53 -11.36
CA MET A 1 0.48 21.45 -11.29
C MET A 1 0.64 20.83 -9.92
N GLU A 2 -0.35 21.01 -9.03
CA GLU A 2 -0.39 20.27 -7.77
C GLU A 2 -0.47 18.78 -8.11
N GLU A 3 0.52 18.01 -7.69
CA GLU A 3 0.43 16.57 -7.63
C GLU A 3 -0.79 16.25 -6.76
N LYS A 4 -1.85 15.71 -7.36
CA LYS A 4 -3.11 15.49 -6.66
C LYS A 4 -2.85 14.43 -5.59
N MET A 5 -2.66 14.86 -4.35
CA MET A 5 -2.30 14.00 -3.22
C MET A 5 -3.34 12.89 -3.08
N ASN A 6 -2.92 11.65 -3.29
CA ASN A 6 -3.82 10.50 -3.28
C ASN A 6 -4.08 10.08 -1.82
N LYS A 7 -5.27 10.40 -1.30
CA LYS A 7 -5.60 10.20 0.12
C LYS A 7 -5.54 8.73 0.56
N THR A 8 -5.75 7.77 -0.33
CA THR A 8 -5.58 6.33 -0.03
C THR A 8 -4.12 5.96 0.16
N ILE A 9 -3.22 6.56 -0.64
CA ILE A 9 -1.77 6.41 -0.43
C ILE A 9 -1.36 7.06 0.91
N GLU A 10 -1.90 8.22 1.26
CA GLU A 10 -1.61 8.85 2.55
C GLU A 10 -2.11 8.01 3.74
N ALA A 11 -3.32 7.47 3.66
CA ALA A 11 -3.84 6.54 4.68
C ALA A 11 -2.96 5.28 4.81
N PHE A 12 -2.47 4.74 3.68
CA PHE A 12 -1.52 3.63 3.70
C PHE A 12 -0.19 4.03 4.37
N LYS A 13 0.36 5.20 4.04
CA LYS A 13 1.59 5.71 4.67
C LYS A 13 1.40 5.85 6.17
N ASP A 14 0.26 6.38 6.63
CA ASP A 14 -0.07 6.53 8.04
C ASP A 14 -0.13 5.16 8.76
N ASP A 15 -0.74 4.15 8.13
CA ASP A 15 -0.82 2.80 8.69
C ASP A 15 0.55 2.15 8.89
N ILE A 16 1.50 2.39 7.99
CA ILE A 16 2.84 1.82 8.07
C ILE A 16 3.84 2.71 8.81
N HIS A 17 3.52 3.99 9.05
CA HIS A 17 4.52 4.99 9.45
C HIS A 17 5.29 4.57 10.70
N SER A 18 4.59 4.06 11.70
CA SER A 18 5.13 3.79 13.04
C SER A 18 5.72 2.39 13.20
N SER A 19 5.61 1.53 12.18
CA SER A 19 5.88 0.11 12.32
C SER A 19 6.90 -0.41 11.30
N LEU A 20 8.18 -0.42 11.70
CA LEU A 20 9.25 -1.05 10.92
C LEU A 20 8.91 -2.52 10.58
N LYS A 21 8.37 -3.25 11.55
CA LYS A 21 7.99 -4.66 11.37
C LYS A 21 6.91 -4.85 10.29
N LEU A 22 5.97 -3.90 10.18
CA LEU A 22 4.94 -3.95 9.14
C LEU A 22 5.54 -3.64 7.76
N LYS A 23 6.39 -2.61 7.67
CA LYS A 23 7.14 -2.29 6.45
C LYS A 23 7.93 -3.52 5.96
N GLU A 24 8.68 -4.16 6.85
CA GLU A 24 9.44 -5.38 6.56
C GLU A 24 8.53 -6.54 6.11
N LYS A 25 7.38 -6.76 6.79
CA LYS A 25 6.43 -7.82 6.42
C LYS A 25 5.91 -7.64 5.00
N ILE A 26 5.54 -6.41 4.62
CA ILE A 26 5.05 -6.10 3.27
C ILE A 26 6.14 -6.36 2.23
N LEU A 27 7.37 -5.91 2.48
CA LEU A 27 8.50 -6.13 1.59
C LEU A 27 8.83 -7.62 1.42
N LEU A 28 8.87 -8.38 2.50
CA LEU A 28 9.08 -9.83 2.49
C LEU A 28 7.95 -10.56 1.74
N ASN A 29 6.71 -10.07 1.82
CA ASN A 29 5.60 -10.66 1.09
C ASN A 29 5.75 -10.50 -0.43
N ILE A 30 6.24 -9.35 -0.90
CA ILE A 30 6.53 -9.12 -2.32
C ILE A 30 7.57 -10.12 -2.84
N GLU A 31 8.61 -10.39 -2.05
CA GLU A 31 9.70 -11.31 -2.42
C GLU A 31 9.26 -12.77 -2.37
N SER A 32 8.54 -13.15 -1.32
CA SER A 32 8.11 -14.53 -1.08
C SER A 32 6.86 -14.94 -1.84
N LYS A 33 6.05 -13.97 -2.29
CA LYS A 33 4.78 -14.17 -3.02
C LYS A 33 3.77 -15.04 -2.26
N THR A 34 3.64 -14.82 -0.95
CA THR A 34 2.93 -15.74 -0.03
C THR A 34 1.51 -15.31 0.31
N GLU A 35 1.30 -14.07 0.74
CA GLU A 35 -0.01 -13.51 1.12
C GLU A 35 -0.59 -12.69 -0.04
N LYS A 36 -1.76 -13.09 -0.55
CA LYS A 36 -2.47 -12.32 -1.60
C LYS A 36 -3.20 -11.09 -1.05
N GLU A 37 -3.39 -11.03 0.25
CA GLU A 37 -4.16 -9.99 0.93
C GLU A 37 -3.52 -9.66 2.28
N MET A 38 -3.49 -8.38 2.64
CA MET A 38 -3.10 -7.92 3.97
C MET A 38 -4.00 -6.76 4.40
N ILE A 39 -4.64 -6.90 5.56
CA ILE A 39 -5.55 -5.90 6.12
C ILE A 39 -4.76 -5.04 7.12
N LEU A 40 -4.72 -3.73 6.90
CA LEU A 40 -4.16 -2.74 7.82
C LEU A 40 -5.30 -2.02 8.56
N ASN A 41 -4.98 -0.93 9.28
CA ASN A 41 -5.98 -0.21 10.07
C ASN A 41 -6.99 0.54 9.18
N GLN A 42 -6.49 1.19 8.14
CA GLN A 42 -7.26 2.05 7.24
C GLN A 42 -7.30 1.52 5.81
N VAL A 43 -6.29 0.74 5.40
CA VAL A 43 -6.15 0.28 4.01
C VAL A 43 -6.01 -1.25 3.94
N GLU A 44 -6.69 -1.85 2.98
CA GLU A 44 -6.50 -3.24 2.58
C GLU A 44 -5.57 -3.32 1.37
N LEU A 45 -4.68 -4.30 1.40
CA LEU A 45 -3.64 -4.53 0.42
C LEU A 45 -3.94 -5.81 -0.36
N TYR A 46 -4.17 -5.71 -1.67
CA TYR A 46 -4.42 -6.87 -2.53
C TYR A 46 -3.26 -7.05 -3.52
N PHE A 47 -2.46 -8.11 -3.32
CA PHE A 47 -1.26 -8.37 -4.11
C PHE A 47 -1.57 -9.21 -5.35
N ASN A 48 -1.17 -8.71 -6.51
CA ASN A 48 -1.18 -9.45 -7.77
C ASN A 48 0.27 -9.74 -8.21
N PHE A 49 0.77 -10.91 -7.81
CA PHE A 49 2.14 -11.33 -8.12
C PHE A 49 2.38 -11.68 -9.59
N GLU A 50 1.32 -11.96 -10.36
CA GLU A 50 1.42 -12.22 -11.81
C GLU A 50 1.62 -10.92 -12.59
N LYS A 51 0.93 -9.84 -12.17
CA LYS A 51 1.01 -8.52 -12.79
C LYS A 51 2.00 -7.57 -12.10
N GLU A 52 2.65 -8.04 -11.04
CA GLU A 52 3.60 -7.29 -10.21
C GLU A 52 3.05 -5.96 -9.69
N ASN A 53 1.78 -5.96 -9.29
CA ASN A 53 1.10 -4.78 -8.76
C ASN A 53 0.28 -5.09 -7.51
N ILE A 54 -0.12 -4.02 -6.83
CA ILE A 54 -0.94 -4.06 -5.62
C ILE A 54 -2.12 -3.11 -5.80
N GLU A 55 -3.29 -3.52 -5.33
CA GLU A 55 -4.44 -2.64 -5.15
C GLU A 55 -4.54 -2.24 -3.67
N LEU A 56 -4.57 -0.93 -3.43
CA LEU A 56 -4.80 -0.30 -2.14
C LEU A 56 -6.28 0.12 -2.07
N VAL A 57 -7.01 -0.43 -1.10
CA VAL A 57 -8.44 -0.15 -0.92
C VAL A 57 -8.63 0.47 0.45
N TYR A 58 -9.18 1.69 0.50
CA TYR A 58 -9.52 2.30 1.78
C TYR A 58 -10.72 1.57 2.39
N PHE A 59 -10.69 1.35 3.70
CA PHE A 59 -11.69 0.55 4.43
C PHE A 59 -13.13 1.08 4.28
N VAL A 60 -13.30 2.37 3.98
CA VAL A 60 -14.61 3.00 3.75
C VAL A 60 -14.76 3.40 2.28
N LEU A 61 -15.92 3.12 1.69
CA LEU A 61 -16.28 3.64 0.36
C LEU A 61 -16.45 5.17 0.42
N ASP A 62 -15.42 5.90 0.05
CA ASP A 62 -15.41 7.38 -0.01
C ASP A 62 -14.74 7.83 -1.31
N SER A 63 -15.39 8.70 -2.06
CA SER A 63 -14.86 9.25 -3.32
C SER A 63 -13.59 10.08 -3.14
N ASN A 64 -13.30 10.51 -1.91
CA ASN A 64 -12.04 11.13 -1.53
C ASN A 64 -10.87 10.13 -1.45
N TYR A 65 -11.16 8.84 -1.24
CA TYR A 65 -10.20 7.75 -1.05
C TYR A 65 -10.41 6.69 -2.15
N PRO A 66 -10.07 6.99 -3.40
CA PRO A 66 -10.24 6.03 -4.48
C PRO A 66 -9.34 4.80 -4.28
N ASN A 67 -9.77 3.63 -4.79
CA ASN A 67 -8.86 2.49 -4.92
C ASN A 67 -7.68 2.88 -5.81
N VAL A 68 -6.48 2.42 -5.44
CA VAL A 68 -5.25 2.77 -6.14
C VAL A 68 -4.53 1.49 -6.52
N ILE A 69 -4.17 1.38 -7.80
CA ILE A 69 -3.32 0.30 -8.26
C ILE A 69 -1.94 0.89 -8.56
N ILE A 70 -0.92 0.38 -7.87
CA ILE A 70 0.48 0.76 -8.06
C ILE A 70 1.33 -0.49 -8.29
N ASP A 71 2.46 -0.35 -8.95
CA ASP A 71 3.38 -1.47 -9.13
C ASP A 71 4.22 -1.73 -7.86
N PHE A 72 4.89 -2.89 -7.79
CA PHE A 72 5.73 -3.23 -6.63
C PHE A 72 6.95 -2.33 -6.47
N LYS A 73 7.40 -1.64 -7.52
CA LYS A 73 8.51 -0.67 -7.40
C LYS A 73 8.02 0.60 -6.71
N GLU A 74 6.89 1.14 -7.15
CA GLU A 74 6.25 2.30 -6.53
C GLU A 74 5.89 2.03 -5.07
N LEU A 75 5.36 0.83 -4.76
CA LEU A 75 5.11 0.41 -3.39
C LEU A 75 6.38 0.44 -2.53
N LYS A 76 7.50 -0.10 -3.04
CA LYS A 76 8.80 -0.07 -2.34
C LYS A 76 9.30 1.35 -2.13
N ASP A 77 9.18 2.21 -3.14
CA ASP A 77 9.57 3.62 -3.05
C ASP A 77 8.74 4.35 -1.99
N ILE A 78 7.43 4.10 -1.92
CA ILE A 78 6.55 4.65 -0.87
C ILE A 78 7.00 4.16 0.51
N ILE A 79 7.17 2.85 0.71
CA ILE A 79 7.57 2.28 2.02
C ILE A 79 8.90 2.89 2.50
N ASN A 80 9.87 3.06 1.60
CA ASN A 80 11.18 3.64 1.91
C ASN A 80 11.14 5.17 2.12
N SER A 81 10.14 5.86 1.56
CA SER A 81 9.95 7.31 1.75
C SER A 81 9.37 7.66 3.11
N VAL A 82 8.65 6.74 3.74
CA VAL A 82 8.02 6.92 5.04
C VAL A 82 9.06 6.68 6.13
N ARG A 83 9.50 7.76 6.79
CA ARG A 83 10.46 7.72 7.90
C ARG A 83 9.89 7.01 9.12
#